data_AF-A0A536XSI4-F1
#
_entry.id   AF-A0A536XSI4-F1
#
_cell.length_a   1.000
_cell.length_b   1.000
_cell.length_c   1.000
_cell.angle_alpha   90.00
_cell.angle_beta   90.00
_cell.angle_gamma   90.00
#
_symmetry.space_group_name_H-M   'P 1'
#
loop_
_entity.id
_entity.type
_entity.pdbx_description
1 polymer ?
#
loop_
_entity_poly.entity_id
_entity_poly.type
_entity_poly.pdbx_seq_one_letter_code
_entity_poly.pdbx_strand_id
1 'polypeptide(L)'
;MKFAHTAIAAALGLAFCGAAFAQAGTVQRDVNQQQRIEQGLRSGQLTTREASRLEREEARVERDQSRAMQDGKLTPAEKARLAREQNRVSRDIYREKHDAQTGNPSSASSQRMQADVQRNINQQSRIEQGVNSGSLTNRETARLERGEARIDRAEARAGADNKVGPREQRRIQKAENRESRRIHREKHDAQTK
;
A
#
# COMPACT_ATOMS: atom_id res chain seq x y z
N MET A 1 52.05 -42.54 8.16
CA MET A 1 51.59 -41.19 7.76
C MET A 1 51.03 -41.22 6.35
N LYS A 2 49.69 -41.27 6.19
CA LYS A 2 48.95 -40.76 5.02
C LYS A 2 47.52 -40.44 5.49
N PHE A 3 47.17 -39.16 5.45
CA PHE A 3 45.88 -38.61 5.86
C PHE A 3 44.83 -38.85 4.76
N ALA A 4 43.61 -39.23 5.13
CA ALA A 4 42.46 -39.17 4.23
C ALA A 4 41.40 -38.26 4.88
N HIS A 5 41.34 -37.02 4.40
CA HIS A 5 40.31 -36.06 4.76
C HIS A 5 39.06 -36.35 3.94
N THR A 6 38.01 -36.88 4.58
CA THR A 6 36.67 -36.92 3.99
C THR A 6 36.04 -35.54 4.11
N ALA A 7 36.17 -34.73 3.06
CA ALA A 7 35.38 -33.52 2.88
C ALA A 7 33.94 -33.93 2.49
N ILE A 8 33.00 -33.77 3.41
CA ILE A 8 31.57 -33.83 3.08
C ILE A 8 31.19 -32.44 2.56
N ALA A 9 31.01 -32.36 1.24
CA ALA A 9 30.46 -31.20 0.56
C ALA A 9 28.99 -30.99 1.00
N ALA A 10 28.73 -29.93 1.76
CA ALA A 10 27.38 -29.46 2.04
C ALA A 10 26.83 -28.77 0.78
N ALA A 11 26.05 -29.51 0.00
CA ALA A 11 25.36 -29.01 -1.18
C ALA A 11 24.23 -28.03 -0.79
N LEU A 12 24.44 -26.75 -1.13
CA LEU A 12 23.47 -25.80 -1.69
C LEU A 12 21.98 -26.04 -1.41
N GLY A 13 21.48 -25.45 -0.33
CA GLY A 13 20.06 -25.15 -0.13
C GLY A 13 19.72 -23.74 -0.60
N LEU A 14 19.67 -23.49 -1.91
CA LEU A 14 19.16 -22.23 -2.49
C LEU A 14 17.85 -22.51 -3.23
N ALA A 15 16.74 -22.59 -2.49
CA ALA A 15 15.41 -22.68 -3.10
C ALA A 15 14.33 -22.06 -2.20
N PHE A 16 14.41 -20.76 -1.91
CA PHE A 16 13.27 -20.06 -1.29
C PHE A 16 13.13 -18.57 -1.68
N CYS A 17 13.52 -18.17 -2.89
CA CYS A 17 13.38 -16.76 -3.33
C CYS A 17 12.07 -16.44 -4.06
N GLY A 18 11.25 -17.43 -4.47
CA GLY A 18 10.10 -17.19 -5.35
C GLY A 18 8.92 -16.43 -4.71
N ALA A 19 8.73 -16.55 -3.38
CA ALA A 19 7.58 -15.95 -2.70
C ALA A 19 7.71 -14.42 -2.51
N ALA A 20 8.93 -13.89 -2.39
CA ALA A 20 9.18 -12.47 -2.16
C ALA A 20 8.85 -11.61 -3.40
N PHE A 21 9.23 -12.07 -4.60
CA PHE A 21 9.00 -11.33 -5.85
C PHE A 21 7.53 -11.18 -6.24
N ALA A 22 6.67 -12.12 -5.83
CA ALA A 22 5.26 -12.09 -6.20
C ALA A 22 4.43 -11.10 -5.37
N GLN A 23 4.81 -10.87 -4.11
CA GLN A 23 4.15 -9.92 -3.20
C GLN A 23 4.57 -8.47 -3.49
N ALA A 24 5.84 -8.25 -3.80
CA ALA A 24 6.37 -6.96 -4.26
C ALA A 24 5.47 -6.31 -5.32
N GLY A 25 5.01 -7.11 -6.30
CA GLY A 25 4.20 -6.63 -7.41
C GLY A 25 2.75 -6.26 -7.10
N THR A 26 2.18 -6.65 -5.95
CA THR A 26 0.85 -6.15 -5.54
C THR A 26 1.00 -4.80 -4.85
N VAL A 27 1.89 -4.68 -3.87
CA VAL A 27 2.14 -3.42 -3.13
C VAL A 27 2.66 -2.31 -4.06
N GLN A 28 3.55 -2.64 -5.00
CA GLN A 28 4.03 -1.68 -6.00
C GLN A 28 2.90 -1.07 -6.82
N ARG A 29 1.83 -1.83 -7.10
CA ARG A 29 0.68 -1.32 -7.85
C ARG A 29 -0.14 -0.32 -7.04
N ASP A 30 -0.28 -0.54 -5.73
CA ASP A 30 -0.98 0.40 -4.86
C ASP A 30 -0.22 1.74 -4.81
N VAL A 31 1.11 1.72 -4.71
CA VAL A 31 1.96 2.93 -4.83
C VAL A 31 1.67 3.69 -6.13
N ASN A 32 1.65 2.99 -7.27
CA ASN A 32 1.38 3.60 -8.57
C ASN A 32 -0.04 4.18 -8.67
N GLN A 33 -1.02 3.52 -8.04
CA GLN A 33 -2.40 3.99 -8.02
C GLN A 33 -2.53 5.26 -7.18
N GLN A 34 -1.94 5.27 -5.98
CA GLN A 34 -1.89 6.42 -5.09
C GLN A 34 -1.20 7.64 -5.75
N GLN A 35 -0.09 7.42 -6.45
CA GLN A 35 0.58 8.47 -7.24
C GLN A 35 -0.34 9.06 -8.33
N ARG A 36 -1.19 8.25 -8.97
CA ARG A 36 -2.11 8.74 -10.00
C ARG A 36 -3.26 9.56 -9.39
N ILE A 37 -3.73 9.18 -8.21
CA ILE A 37 -4.74 9.92 -7.44
C ILE A 37 -4.14 11.28 -7.03
N GLU A 38 -2.93 11.29 -6.48
CA GLU A 38 -2.23 12.52 -6.12
C GLU A 38 -2.07 13.46 -7.32
N GLN A 39 -1.60 12.93 -8.45
CA GLN A 39 -1.45 13.70 -9.68
C GLN A 39 -2.78 14.31 -10.11
N GLY A 40 -3.89 13.56 -10.02
CA GLY A 40 -5.22 14.05 -10.35
C GLY A 40 -5.69 15.17 -9.42
N LEU A 41 -5.43 15.05 -8.12
CA LEU A 41 -5.72 16.10 -7.14
C LEU A 41 -4.88 17.37 -7.37
N ARG A 42 -3.58 17.21 -7.68
CA ARG A 42 -2.66 18.32 -7.93
C ARG A 42 -2.99 19.06 -9.22
N SER A 43 -3.36 18.33 -10.27
CA SER A 43 -3.75 18.91 -11.56
C SER A 43 -5.18 19.47 -11.57
N GLY A 44 -6.01 19.08 -10.60
CA GLY A 44 -7.44 19.41 -10.58
C GLY A 44 -8.28 18.51 -11.47
N GLN A 45 -7.69 17.48 -12.08
CA GLN A 45 -8.43 16.41 -12.80
C GLN A 45 -9.27 15.54 -11.88
N LEU A 46 -9.03 15.59 -10.57
CA LEU A 46 -9.87 14.96 -9.56
C LEU A 46 -10.35 16.00 -8.57
N THR A 47 -11.64 15.92 -8.23
CA THR A 47 -12.23 16.56 -7.07
C THR A 47 -11.82 15.84 -5.78
N THR A 48 -11.97 16.50 -4.63
CA THR A 48 -11.74 15.86 -3.33
C THR A 48 -12.69 14.69 -3.11
N ARG A 49 -13.94 14.79 -3.59
CA ARG A 49 -14.93 13.71 -3.48
C ARG A 49 -14.57 12.48 -4.32
N GLU A 50 -14.09 12.67 -5.55
CA GLU A 50 -13.65 11.56 -6.41
C GLU A 50 -12.42 10.87 -5.84
N ALA A 51 -11.41 11.64 -5.41
CA ALA A 51 -10.27 11.08 -4.71
C ALA A 51 -10.71 10.28 -3.48
N SER A 52 -11.64 10.80 -2.67
CA SER A 52 -12.17 10.08 -1.51
C SER A 52 -12.87 8.77 -1.87
N ARG A 53 -13.51 8.70 -3.04
CA ARG A 53 -14.11 7.47 -3.54
C ARG A 53 -13.04 6.48 -3.98
N LEU A 54 -11.99 6.95 -4.66
CA LEU A 54 -10.85 6.13 -5.08
C LEU A 54 -10.08 5.59 -3.85
N GLU A 55 -9.82 6.42 -2.83
CA GLU A 55 -9.23 5.97 -1.54
C GLU A 55 -10.08 4.87 -0.88
N ARG A 56 -11.42 4.91 -1.02
CA ARG A 56 -12.28 3.84 -0.51
C ARG A 56 -12.07 2.52 -1.23
N GLU A 57 -11.80 2.58 -2.53
CA GLU A 57 -11.55 1.43 -3.38
C GLU A 57 -10.16 0.85 -3.10
N GLU A 58 -9.13 1.68 -2.96
CA GLU A 58 -7.78 1.28 -2.49
C GLU A 58 -7.85 0.61 -1.12
N ALA A 59 -8.52 1.24 -0.13
CA ALA A 59 -8.74 0.67 1.20
C ALA A 59 -9.45 -0.71 1.18
N ARG A 60 -10.21 -1.01 0.13
CA ARG A 60 -10.83 -2.33 -0.06
C ARG A 60 -9.81 -3.33 -0.60
N VAL A 61 -9.01 -2.93 -1.58
CA VAL A 61 -7.93 -3.74 -2.15
C VAL A 61 -6.91 -4.09 -1.07
N GLU A 62 -6.37 -3.11 -0.35
CA GLU A 62 -5.39 -3.30 0.74
C GLU A 62 -5.91 -4.23 1.84
N ARG A 63 -7.21 -4.16 2.15
CA ARG A 63 -7.84 -5.10 3.08
C ARG A 63 -7.85 -6.52 2.55
N ASP A 64 -8.18 -6.70 1.28
CA ASP A 64 -8.21 -8.01 0.66
C ASP A 64 -6.79 -8.56 0.47
N GLN A 65 -5.80 -7.68 0.22
CA GLN A 65 -4.38 -8.01 0.27
C GLN A 65 -3.94 -8.48 1.65
N SER A 66 -4.31 -7.74 2.71
CA SER A 66 -4.06 -8.12 4.11
C SER A 66 -4.60 -9.51 4.43
N ARG A 67 -5.80 -9.85 3.93
CA ARG A 67 -6.38 -11.17 4.13
C ARG A 67 -5.61 -12.26 3.39
N ALA A 68 -5.28 -12.00 2.13
CA ALA A 68 -4.56 -12.95 1.30
C ALA A 68 -3.14 -13.25 1.84
N MET A 69 -2.49 -12.27 2.46
CA MET A 69 -1.14 -12.43 3.02
C MET A 69 -1.11 -12.93 4.48
N GLN A 70 -2.27 -13.02 5.14
CA GLN A 70 -2.36 -13.31 6.58
C GLN A 70 -1.73 -14.67 6.97
N ASP A 71 -1.89 -15.66 6.11
CA ASP A 71 -1.39 -17.02 6.32
C ASP A 71 0.09 -17.17 5.93
N GLY A 72 0.73 -16.07 5.52
CA GLY A 72 2.16 -15.99 5.22
C GLY A 72 2.52 -16.41 3.80
N LYS A 73 1.54 -16.75 2.96
CA LYS A 73 1.73 -17.16 1.56
C LYS A 73 0.65 -16.50 0.71
N LEU A 74 0.99 -16.15 -0.52
CA LEU A 74 0.05 -15.61 -1.50
C LEU A 74 -0.16 -16.65 -2.60
N THR A 75 -1.37 -17.20 -2.70
CA THR A 75 -1.67 -18.23 -3.70
C THR A 75 -1.87 -17.61 -5.09
N PRO A 76 -1.72 -18.39 -6.19
CA PRO A 76 -2.01 -17.90 -7.53
C PRO A 76 -3.45 -17.40 -7.72
N ALA A 77 -4.42 -18.05 -7.08
CA ALA A 77 -5.83 -17.66 -7.13
C ALA A 77 -6.08 -16.31 -6.44
N GLU A 78 -5.48 -16.09 -5.26
CA GLU A 78 -5.53 -14.82 -4.55
C GLU A 78 -4.86 -13.72 -5.35
N LYS A 79 -3.68 -14.00 -5.93
CA LYS A 79 -2.97 -13.05 -6.80
C LYS A 79 -3.83 -12.64 -8.01
N ALA A 80 -4.50 -13.59 -8.65
CA ALA A 80 -5.41 -13.31 -9.76
C ALA A 80 -6.65 -12.51 -9.33
N ARG A 81 -7.17 -12.74 -8.12
CA ARG A 81 -8.25 -11.92 -7.54
C ARG A 81 -7.78 -10.49 -7.29
N LEU A 82 -6.68 -10.30 -6.57
CA LEU A 82 -6.11 -8.98 -6.27
C LEU A 82 -5.78 -8.20 -7.54
N ALA A 83 -5.19 -8.87 -8.54
CA ALA A 83 -4.91 -8.25 -9.83
C ALA A 83 -6.19 -7.75 -10.52
N ARG A 84 -7.30 -8.51 -10.46
CA ARG A 84 -8.59 -8.05 -11.02
C ARG A 84 -9.15 -6.86 -10.27
N GLU A 85 -9.02 -6.84 -8.95
CA GLU A 85 -9.46 -5.72 -8.11
C GLU A 85 -8.64 -4.45 -8.39
N GLN A 86 -7.30 -4.54 -8.39
CA GLN A 86 -6.40 -3.43 -8.78
C GLN A 86 -6.67 -2.94 -10.21
N ASN A 87 -6.95 -3.84 -11.15
CA ASN A 87 -7.32 -3.46 -12.52
C ASN A 87 -8.68 -2.75 -12.60
N ARG A 88 -9.59 -3.00 -11.66
CA ARG A 88 -10.85 -2.25 -11.56
C ARG A 88 -10.55 -0.84 -11.08
N VAL A 89 -9.86 -0.70 -9.95
CA VAL A 89 -9.52 0.61 -9.38
C VAL A 89 -8.69 1.43 -10.36
N SER A 90 -7.72 0.83 -11.05
CA SER A 90 -6.93 1.52 -12.06
C SER A 90 -7.77 2.12 -13.21
N ARG A 91 -8.82 1.40 -13.66
CA ARG A 91 -9.78 1.90 -14.65
C ARG A 91 -10.65 2.99 -14.08
N ASP A 92 -11.07 2.85 -12.83
CA ASP A 92 -11.85 3.87 -12.13
C ASP A 92 -11.03 5.16 -12.00
N ILE A 93 -9.78 5.11 -11.52
CA ILE A 93 -8.85 6.27 -11.52
C ILE A 93 -8.73 6.89 -12.92
N TYR A 94 -8.61 6.07 -13.96
CA TYR A 94 -8.52 6.61 -15.33
C TYR A 94 -9.80 7.35 -15.73
N ARG A 95 -10.97 6.75 -15.48
CA ARG A 95 -12.26 7.35 -15.82
C ARG A 95 -12.48 8.65 -15.07
N GLU A 96 -12.31 8.66 -13.75
CA GLU A 96 -12.55 9.87 -12.94
C GLU A 96 -11.56 11.00 -13.32
N LYS A 97 -10.31 10.68 -13.71
CA LYS A 97 -9.36 11.70 -14.22
C LYS A 97 -9.74 12.32 -15.57
N HIS A 98 -10.68 11.72 -16.32
CA HIS A 98 -11.02 12.11 -17.70
C HIS A 98 -12.52 12.36 -17.90
N ASP A 99 -13.31 12.47 -16.82
CA ASP A 99 -14.77 12.63 -16.91
C ASP A 99 -15.23 14.09 -17.06
N ALA A 100 -14.29 15.00 -17.32
CA ALA A 100 -14.47 16.44 -17.44
C ALA A 100 -14.91 17.18 -16.16
N GLN A 101 -14.96 16.50 -15.01
CA GLN A 101 -15.08 17.18 -13.72
C GLN A 101 -13.75 17.84 -13.36
N THR A 102 -13.83 18.97 -12.65
CA THR A 102 -12.64 19.71 -12.21
C THR A 102 -12.72 20.03 -10.73
N GLY A 103 -11.66 19.67 -10.01
CA GLY A 103 -11.44 20.05 -8.62
C GLY A 103 -10.77 21.42 -8.51
N ASN A 104 -10.74 21.97 -7.29
CA ASN A 104 -9.88 23.11 -6.95
C ASN A 104 -8.68 22.63 -6.14
N PRO A 105 -7.49 22.46 -6.74
CA PRO A 105 -6.29 21.99 -6.06
C PRO A 105 -5.85 22.87 -4.90
N SER A 106 -6.15 24.18 -4.96
CA SER A 106 -5.77 25.17 -3.96
C SER A 106 -6.76 25.28 -2.81
N SER A 107 -7.91 24.59 -2.88
CA SER A 107 -8.87 24.58 -1.78
C SER A 107 -8.27 23.89 -0.55
N ALA A 108 -8.62 24.37 0.64
CA ALA A 108 -8.11 23.81 1.88
C ALA A 108 -8.44 22.30 2.05
N SER A 109 -9.58 21.85 1.52
CA SER A 109 -9.97 20.43 1.51
C SER A 109 -9.09 19.61 0.57
N SER A 110 -8.83 20.12 -0.64
CA SER A 110 -7.95 19.45 -1.60
C SER A 110 -6.51 19.39 -1.10
N GLN A 111 -5.99 20.46 -0.51
CA GLN A 111 -4.63 20.47 0.06
C GLN A 111 -4.48 19.45 1.19
N ARG A 112 -5.51 19.28 2.03
CA ARG A 112 -5.54 18.25 3.07
C ARG A 112 -5.53 16.85 2.48
N MET A 113 -6.42 16.57 1.53
CA MET A 113 -6.46 15.28 0.83
C MET A 113 -5.13 14.98 0.10
N GLN A 114 -4.51 15.98 -0.55
CA GLN A 114 -3.19 15.81 -1.18
C GLN A 114 -2.12 15.43 -0.16
N ALA A 115 -2.14 16.02 1.04
CA ALA A 115 -1.19 15.69 2.10
C ALA A 115 -1.38 14.26 2.61
N ASP A 116 -2.62 13.81 2.76
CA ASP A 116 -2.98 12.44 3.16
C ASP A 116 -2.54 11.43 2.09
N VAL A 117 -2.92 11.63 0.82
CA VAL A 117 -2.50 10.76 -0.29
C VAL A 117 -0.97 10.72 -0.41
N GLN A 118 -0.28 11.86 -0.25
CA GLN A 118 1.19 11.89 -0.26
C GLN A 118 1.79 11.07 0.90
N ARG A 119 1.16 11.05 2.08
CA ARG A 119 1.54 10.20 3.20
C ARG A 119 1.34 8.73 2.86
N ASN A 120 0.21 8.35 2.26
CA ASN A 120 -0.08 6.97 1.84
C ASN A 120 0.96 6.48 0.85
N ILE A 121 1.33 7.29 -0.16
CA ILE A 121 2.42 6.97 -1.10
C ILE A 121 3.72 6.65 -0.36
N ASN A 122 4.08 7.47 0.63
CA ASN A 122 5.31 7.29 1.40
C ASN A 122 5.26 6.04 2.29
N GLN A 123 4.10 5.75 2.90
CA GLN A 123 3.88 4.56 3.72
C GLN A 123 3.94 3.30 2.86
N GLN A 124 3.20 3.27 1.76
CA GLN A 124 3.19 2.16 0.81
C GLN A 124 4.56 1.91 0.18
N SER A 125 5.29 2.97 -0.21
CA SER A 125 6.66 2.82 -0.73
C SER A 125 7.61 2.20 0.30
N ARG A 126 7.43 2.52 1.60
CA ARG A 126 8.26 1.93 2.66
C ARG A 126 7.92 0.47 2.90
N ILE A 127 6.64 0.09 2.82
CA ILE A 127 6.18 -1.29 2.88
C ILE A 127 6.74 -2.06 1.68
N GLU A 128 6.57 -1.54 0.47
CA GLU A 128 7.09 -2.12 -0.77
C GLU A 128 8.60 -2.38 -0.68
N GLN A 129 9.38 -1.40 -0.25
CA GLN A 129 10.81 -1.56 -0.02
C GLN A 129 11.13 -2.67 0.99
N GLY A 130 10.36 -2.78 2.06
CA GLY A 130 10.56 -3.83 3.06
C GLY A 130 10.22 -5.23 2.53
N VAL A 131 9.19 -5.34 1.68
CA VAL A 131 8.87 -6.58 0.97
C VAL A 131 9.99 -6.94 0.00
N ASN A 132 10.46 -5.97 -0.79
CA ASN A 132 11.52 -6.13 -1.80
C ASN A 132 12.86 -6.53 -1.18
N SER A 133 13.24 -5.88 -0.08
CA SER A 133 14.47 -6.21 0.66
C SER A 133 14.38 -7.50 1.46
N GLY A 134 13.16 -8.02 1.65
CA GLY A 134 12.88 -9.14 2.53
C GLY A 134 12.83 -8.78 4.02
N SER A 135 13.03 -7.50 4.39
CA SER A 135 12.91 -7.02 5.78
C SER A 135 11.48 -6.99 6.30
N LEU A 136 10.48 -7.29 5.45
CA LEU A 136 9.11 -7.56 5.85
C LEU A 136 8.70 -8.95 5.36
N THR A 137 8.08 -9.71 6.24
CA THR A 137 7.38 -10.95 5.91
C THR A 137 5.98 -10.67 5.35
N ASN A 138 5.38 -11.66 4.71
CA ASN A 138 4.00 -11.59 4.22
C ASN A 138 3.02 -11.31 5.37
N ARG A 139 3.25 -11.92 6.54
CA ARG A 139 2.39 -11.73 7.71
C ARG A 139 2.50 -10.33 8.32
N GLU A 140 3.69 -9.74 8.31
CA GLU A 140 3.88 -8.36 8.78
C GLU A 140 3.28 -7.38 7.78
N THR A 141 3.54 -7.60 6.50
CA THR A 141 2.91 -6.84 5.41
C THR A 141 1.38 -6.89 5.54
N ALA A 142 0.81 -8.07 5.79
CA ALA A 142 -0.62 -8.22 6.04
C ALA A 142 -1.15 -7.36 7.20
N ARG A 143 -0.35 -7.12 8.25
CA ARG A 143 -0.74 -6.25 9.36
C ARG A 143 -0.62 -4.77 9.00
N LEU A 144 0.41 -4.40 8.25
CA LEU A 144 0.64 -3.05 7.75
C LEU A 144 -0.46 -2.64 6.77
N GLU A 145 -0.76 -3.46 5.75
CA GLU A 145 -1.87 -3.24 4.80
C GLU A 145 -3.22 -3.14 5.51
N ARG A 146 -3.40 -3.85 6.62
CA ARG A 146 -4.63 -3.71 7.44
C ARG A 146 -4.72 -2.35 8.13
N GLY A 147 -3.57 -1.78 8.50
CA GLY A 147 -3.42 -0.45 9.07
C GLY A 147 -3.76 0.62 8.05
N GLU A 148 -3.09 0.61 6.90
CA GLU A 148 -3.33 1.50 5.75
C GLU A 148 -4.80 1.43 5.32
N ALA A 149 -5.36 0.23 5.12
CA ALA A 149 -6.78 0.06 4.74
C ALA A 149 -7.81 0.64 5.73
N ARG A 150 -7.41 0.91 6.98
CA ARG A 150 -8.25 1.60 7.97
C ARG A 150 -8.09 3.11 7.90
N ILE A 151 -6.89 3.58 7.60
CA ILE A 151 -6.51 4.98 7.45
C ILE A 151 -7.12 5.54 6.16
N ASP A 152 -6.90 4.89 5.02
CA ASP A 152 -7.47 5.25 3.71
C ASP A 152 -9.00 5.26 3.77
N ARG A 153 -9.60 4.30 4.51
CA ARG A 153 -11.04 4.31 4.76
C ARG A 153 -11.50 5.51 5.60
N ALA A 154 -10.69 5.98 6.53
CA ALA A 154 -11.01 7.16 7.33
C ALA A 154 -10.89 8.43 6.49
N GLU A 155 -9.88 8.53 5.63
CA GLU A 155 -9.70 9.61 4.65
C GLU A 155 -10.84 9.67 3.65
N ALA A 156 -11.19 8.52 3.06
CA ALA A 156 -12.33 8.34 2.17
C ALA A 156 -13.68 8.72 2.80
N ARG A 157 -13.78 8.70 4.13
CA ARG A 157 -14.97 9.17 4.86
C ARG A 157 -14.91 10.67 5.08
N ALA A 158 -13.74 11.19 5.43
CA ALA A 158 -13.55 12.62 5.69
C ALA A 158 -13.78 13.48 4.44
N GLY A 159 -13.47 13.00 3.24
CA GLY A 159 -13.76 13.75 2.00
C GLY A 159 -15.04 13.33 1.27
N ALA A 160 -15.88 12.47 1.86
CA ALA A 160 -17.08 11.93 1.21
C ALA A 160 -18.12 13.01 0.83
N ASP A 161 -18.17 14.10 1.59
CA ASP A 161 -19.01 15.29 1.38
C ASP A 161 -18.27 16.42 0.62
N ASN A 162 -17.14 16.08 -0.03
CA ASN A 162 -16.23 17.01 -0.71
C ASN A 162 -15.52 17.98 0.25
N LYS A 163 -15.50 17.71 1.57
CA LYS A 163 -14.89 18.60 2.56
C LYS A 163 -14.16 17.83 3.67
N VAL A 164 -12.84 17.78 3.56
CA VAL A 164 -12.00 17.31 4.67
C VAL A 164 -11.94 18.40 5.76
N GLY A 165 -12.44 18.13 6.96
CA GLY A 165 -12.41 19.07 8.09
C GLY A 165 -11.12 19.01 8.93
N PRO A 166 -10.76 20.08 9.68
CA PRO A 166 -9.53 20.10 10.50
C PRO A 166 -9.53 19.09 11.64
N ARG A 167 -10.71 18.77 12.21
CA ARG A 167 -10.83 17.75 13.27
C ARG A 167 -10.63 16.33 12.73
N GLU A 168 -11.10 16.07 11.52
CA GLU A 168 -10.91 14.80 10.82
C GLU A 168 -9.45 14.65 10.45
N GLN A 169 -8.86 15.69 9.85
CA GLN A 169 -7.44 15.76 9.53
C GLN A 169 -6.57 15.39 10.73
N ARG A 170 -6.84 15.99 11.90
CA ARG A 170 -6.06 15.69 13.12
C ARG A 170 -6.16 14.22 13.53
N ARG A 171 -7.31 13.58 13.32
CA ARG A 171 -7.51 12.16 13.64
C ARG A 171 -6.79 11.25 12.65
N ILE A 172 -6.91 11.55 11.36
CA ILE A 172 -6.20 10.85 10.26
C ILE A 172 -4.69 10.95 10.50
N GLN A 173 -4.19 12.17 10.69
CA GLN A 173 -2.77 12.41 10.92
C GLN A 173 -2.22 11.66 12.13
N LYS A 174 -3.01 11.51 13.20
CA LYS A 174 -2.63 10.72 14.37
C LYS A 174 -2.56 9.22 14.06
N ALA A 175 -3.45 8.72 13.20
CA ALA A 175 -3.45 7.33 12.76
C ALA A 175 -2.25 7.04 11.85
N GLU A 176 -2.01 7.86 10.82
CA GLU A 176 -0.80 7.78 9.96
C GLU A 176 0.50 7.82 10.78
N ASN A 177 0.60 8.71 11.78
CA ASN A 177 1.79 8.76 12.62
C ASN A 177 1.99 7.52 13.50
N ARG A 178 0.93 6.77 13.80
CA ARG A 178 1.05 5.48 14.50
C ARG A 178 1.49 4.40 13.53
N GLU A 179 0.96 4.42 12.32
CA GLU A 179 1.25 3.44 11.30
C GLU A 179 2.66 3.61 10.72
N SER A 180 3.08 4.84 10.43
CA SER A 180 4.46 5.18 10.09
C SER A 180 5.49 4.61 11.09
N ARG A 181 5.21 4.72 12.39
CA ARG A 181 6.04 4.11 13.45
C ARG A 181 5.97 2.58 13.45
N ARG A 182 4.82 1.99 13.13
CA ARG A 182 4.68 0.54 12.97
C ARG A 182 5.53 0.06 11.81
N ILE A 183 5.37 0.64 10.62
CA ILE A 183 6.18 0.34 9.43
C ILE A 183 7.67 0.46 9.76
N HIS A 184 8.08 1.47 10.53
CA HIS A 184 9.48 1.59 10.96
C HIS A 184 9.90 0.42 11.83
N ARG A 185 9.16 0.10 12.89
CA ARG A 185 9.50 -1.02 13.78
C ARG A 185 9.58 -2.34 13.04
N GLU A 186 8.55 -2.70 12.25
CA GLU A 186 8.52 -3.99 11.54
C GLU A 186 9.66 -4.09 10.50
N LYS A 187 10.13 -2.98 9.91
CA LYS A 187 11.30 -3.01 9.02
C LYS A 187 12.64 -3.21 9.73
N HIS A 188 12.70 -3.01 11.05
CA HIS A 188 13.93 -2.97 11.84
C HIS A 188 13.94 -3.94 13.01
N ASP A 189 12.94 -4.80 13.17
CA ASP A 189 12.80 -5.72 14.30
C ASP A 189 13.72 -6.95 14.24
N ALA A 190 14.74 -6.90 13.38
CA ALA A 190 15.79 -7.90 13.20
C ALA A 190 15.27 -9.32 12.85
N GLN A 191 14.03 -9.45 12.37
CA GLN A 191 13.53 -10.70 11.81
C GLN A 191 14.15 -10.93 10.42
N THR A 192 15.41 -11.36 10.38
CA THR A 192 15.97 -12.02 9.20
C THR A 192 15.24 -13.34 9.00
N LYS A 193 14.62 -13.50 7.83
CA LYS A 193 13.97 -14.73 7.38
C LYS A 193 14.91 -15.93 7.39
#